data_AF-A0AAE1AE23-F1
#
_entry.id   AF-A0AAE1AE23-F1
#
_cell.length_a   1.000
_cell.length_b   1.000
_cell.length_c   1.000
_cell.angle_alpha   90.00
_cell.angle_beta   90.00
_cell.angle_gamma   90.00
#
_symmetry.space_group_name_H-M   'P 1'
#
loop_
_entity.id
_entity.type
_entity.pdbx_description
1 polymer ?
#
loop_
_entity_poly.entity_id
_entity_poly.type
_entity_poly.pdbx_seq_one_letter_code
_entity_poly.pdbx_strand_id
1 'polypeptide(L)'
;MNYSEHFTPVSLFLTVDKSSSGVDADIKKKSKIRNEMMDTETEKTPLQQKLDEFSHQLSKVITMICVAVWAINIGHFNDPAHGGSWMKGAIYYFKIAVALAVAAIPEGLPAVITTCLALGTRRMAKKNAIVRSLPSVETLGCTSVICSDKTGTLTTNQMSVCKMFIFSQVEANTIKTQQFDLTGSTYAPEGEVLANNKPVKASDYPGLEEMVTICAMCNDSSVDYNDAKDQYEKVGEATETALTVFVEKLNFYNTDKAGLNKRELGTVCNHVIQDMWRKEFTLEFSRDRKSMSVYCVPNKPNRAPGGARMFAKGAPEGLLDRCTHVRVGQNKVPMSPAIKNEIMKLTKTYGTGRDTLRCLALATIDNPPRREEMDLEDSRKFIQYETNMTFVGVVGMLDPPREEVKYSIKACRDAGIRVIVITGDNKATAEAICRRIGVFGENESTEGISFTGREFDELGTEDQRAAVMRARLFARVEPAHKSKIVEYLQGEGEISAMTGDGVNDAPALKKAEIGIAMGSGTAVAKSASDILF
;
A
#
# COMPACT_ATOMS: atom_id res chain seq x y z
N MET A 1 42.03 -28.09 5.89
CA MET A 1 41.63 -27.48 4.60
C MET A 1 40.20 -27.01 4.76
N ASN A 2 40.02 -25.76 5.17
CA ASN A 2 38.73 -25.11 5.35
C ASN A 2 38.39 -24.37 4.07
N TYR A 3 37.21 -24.62 3.51
CA TYR A 3 36.58 -23.73 2.53
C TYR A 3 35.38 -23.07 3.21
N SER A 4 35.53 -21.79 3.55
CA SER A 4 34.41 -20.87 3.81
C SER A 4 34.29 -19.96 2.60
N GLU A 5 33.27 -20.17 1.76
CA GLU A 5 32.87 -19.18 0.76
C GLU A 5 31.78 -18.29 1.35
N HIS A 6 32.18 -17.09 1.75
CA HIS A 6 31.27 -15.98 1.96
C HIS A 6 30.82 -15.46 0.58
N PHE A 7 29.64 -15.88 0.13
CA PHE A 7 28.94 -15.21 -0.97
C PHE A 7 28.28 -13.93 -0.44
N THR A 8 28.84 -12.77 -0.80
CA THR A 8 28.19 -11.46 -0.67
C THR A 8 27.46 -11.12 -1.99
N PRO A 9 26.12 -11.00 -2.01
CA PRO A 9 25.39 -10.58 -3.20
C PRO A 9 25.16 -9.06 -3.15
N VAL A 10 26.20 -8.23 -3.31
CA VAL A 10 26.03 -6.75 -3.27
C VAL A 10 26.85 -5.98 -4.31
N SER A 11 27.73 -6.61 -5.09
CA SER A 11 28.64 -5.90 -5.99
C SER A 11 28.14 -5.66 -7.43
N LEU A 12 26.94 -6.12 -7.82
CA LEU A 12 26.54 -6.16 -9.23
C LEU A 12 25.46 -5.13 -9.65
N PHE A 13 25.44 -3.92 -9.08
CA PHE A 13 24.39 -2.92 -9.40
C PHE A 13 24.87 -1.51 -9.75
N LEU A 14 26.17 -1.27 -9.95
CA LEU A 14 26.70 0.08 -10.23
C LEU A 14 27.51 0.15 -11.51
N THR A 15 26.89 -0.16 -12.65
CA THR A 15 27.44 0.23 -13.96
C THR A 15 26.30 0.47 -14.95
N VAL A 16 25.61 1.61 -14.82
CA VAL A 16 24.73 2.14 -15.88
C VAL A 16 24.87 3.67 -15.90
N ASP A 17 24.94 4.20 -17.13
CA ASP A 17 25.27 5.55 -17.58
C ASP A 17 24.71 6.74 -16.78
N LYS A 18 25.58 7.75 -16.62
CA LYS A 18 25.26 9.09 -16.09
C LYS A 18 24.63 9.95 -17.18
N SER A 19 23.30 9.92 -17.33
CA SER A 19 22.55 11.00 -17.99
C SER A 19 21.04 10.92 -17.74
N SER A 20 20.59 11.34 -16.55
CA SER A 20 19.25 11.94 -16.35
C SER A 20 19.06 12.36 -14.88
N SER A 21 18.60 13.59 -14.68
CA SER A 21 18.40 14.22 -13.36
C SER A 21 17.40 13.50 -12.44
N GLY A 22 16.57 12.58 -12.98
CA GLY A 22 15.67 11.73 -12.20
C GLY A 22 16.36 10.55 -11.52
N VAL A 23 17.38 9.96 -12.16
CA VAL A 23 18.09 8.78 -11.64
C VAL A 23 18.92 9.14 -10.41
N ASP A 24 19.51 10.34 -10.35
CA ASP A 24 20.25 10.83 -9.19
C ASP A 24 19.37 11.01 -7.95
N ALA A 25 18.11 11.43 -8.12
CA ALA A 25 17.17 11.61 -7.00
C ALA A 25 16.76 10.26 -6.40
N ASP A 26 16.46 9.27 -7.25
CA ASP A 26 16.12 7.92 -6.81
C ASP A 26 17.31 7.19 -6.18
N ILE A 27 18.52 7.36 -6.72
CA ILE A 27 19.76 6.82 -6.13
C ILE A 27 20.00 7.45 -4.75
N LYS A 28 19.89 8.78 -4.63
CA LYS A 28 20.02 9.46 -3.33
C LYS A 28 18.99 8.98 -2.33
N LYS A 29 17.72 8.80 -2.75
CA LYS A 29 16.65 8.29 -1.88
C LYS A 29 16.94 6.86 -1.40
N LYS A 30 17.33 5.95 -2.31
CA LYS A 30 17.71 4.58 -1.95
C LYS A 30 18.94 4.53 -1.05
N SER A 31 19.92 5.41 -1.28
CA SER A 31 21.12 5.53 -0.44
C SER A 31 20.76 5.99 0.99
N LYS A 32 19.86 6.97 1.14
CA LYS A 32 19.37 7.41 2.44
C LYS A 32 18.66 6.28 3.20
N ILE A 33 17.75 5.57 2.53
CA ILE A 33 17.04 4.40 3.09
C ILE A 33 18.04 3.32 3.54
N ARG A 34 19.08 3.06 2.74
CA ARG A 34 20.12 2.09 3.09
C ARG A 34 20.87 2.47 4.37
N ASN A 35 21.26 3.74 4.51
CA ASN A 35 21.97 4.21 5.70
C ASN A 35 21.08 4.09 6.95
N GLU A 36 19.81 4.54 6.87
CA GLU A 36 18.85 4.37 7.97
C GLU A 36 18.68 2.90 8.37
N MET A 37 18.62 1.98 7.41
CA MET A 37 18.58 0.55 7.69
C MET A 37 19.86 0.02 8.35
N MET A 38 21.04 0.54 8.01
CA MET A 38 22.30 0.10 8.61
C MET A 38 22.45 0.60 10.05
N ASP A 39 21.97 1.81 10.33
CA ASP A 39 22.10 2.47 11.65
C ASP A 39 21.04 2.01 12.66
N THR A 40 20.02 1.26 12.23
CA THR A 40 18.99 0.72 13.14
C THR A 40 19.50 -0.52 13.86
N GLU A 41 19.80 -0.37 15.15
CA GLU A 41 20.08 -1.49 16.06
C GLU A 41 18.80 -2.28 16.37
N THR A 42 18.95 -3.60 16.49
CA THR A 42 17.85 -4.50 16.81
C THR A 42 17.74 -4.70 18.32
N GLU A 43 16.61 -4.33 18.90
CA GLU A 43 16.36 -4.54 20.32
C GLU A 43 16.09 -6.02 20.64
N LYS A 44 16.41 -6.43 21.87
CA LYS A 44 16.12 -7.77 22.37
C LYS A 44 14.63 -7.92 22.66
N THR A 45 14.08 -9.09 22.36
CA THR A 45 12.66 -9.41 22.66
C THR A 45 12.33 -9.33 24.15
N PRO A 46 11.07 -9.06 24.55
CA PRO A 46 10.67 -9.02 25.96
C PRO A 46 11.05 -10.29 26.73
N LEU A 47 10.86 -11.48 26.15
CA LEU A 47 11.30 -12.74 26.76
C LEU A 47 12.82 -12.82 26.91
N GLN A 48 13.60 -12.40 25.91
CA GLN A 48 15.07 -12.37 26.02
C GLN A 48 15.54 -11.42 27.12
N GLN A 49 14.92 -10.24 27.23
CA GLN A 49 15.23 -9.29 28.30
C GLN A 49 14.93 -9.90 29.67
N LYS A 50 13.79 -10.60 29.83
CA LYS A 50 13.42 -11.28 31.07
C LYS A 50 14.31 -12.49 31.38
N LEU A 51 14.76 -13.24 30.37
CA LEU A 51 15.72 -14.32 30.54
C LEU A 51 17.09 -13.79 30.98
N ASP A 52 17.54 -12.66 30.42
CA ASP A 52 18.79 -11.99 30.84
C ASP A 52 18.67 -11.49 32.29
N GLU A 53 17.54 -10.87 32.65
CA GLU A 53 17.26 -10.43 34.02
C GLU A 53 17.24 -11.61 34.99
N PHE A 54 16.55 -12.70 34.64
CA PHE A 54 16.50 -13.93 35.43
C PHE A 54 17.89 -14.56 35.58
N SER A 55 18.67 -14.63 34.49
CA SER A 55 20.05 -15.13 34.50
C SER A 55 20.94 -14.33 35.46
N HIS A 56 20.81 -13.00 35.44
CA HIS A 56 21.53 -12.13 36.37
C HIS A 56 21.10 -12.31 37.82
N GLN A 57 19.80 -12.45 38.09
CA GLN A 57 19.29 -12.71 39.44
C GLN A 57 19.76 -14.07 39.96
N LEU A 58 19.66 -15.12 39.13
CA LEU A 58 20.10 -16.47 39.47
C LEU A 58 21.61 -16.52 39.74
N SER A 59 22.41 -15.84 38.91
CA SER A 59 23.86 -15.72 39.12
C SER A 59 24.22 -15.08 40.46
N LYS A 60 23.50 -14.01 40.86
CA LYS A 60 23.68 -13.38 42.18
C LYS A 60 23.31 -14.32 43.33
N VAL A 61 22.21 -15.04 43.21
CA VAL A 61 21.75 -16.02 44.22
C VAL A 61 22.76 -17.15 44.37
N ILE A 62 23.21 -17.76 43.26
CA ILE A 62 24.22 -18.83 43.28
C ILE A 62 25.52 -18.33 43.93
N THR A 63 25.99 -17.14 43.54
CA THR A 63 27.21 -16.55 44.12
C THR A 63 27.06 -16.32 45.63
N MET A 64 25.91 -15.80 46.08
CA MET A 64 25.63 -15.60 47.49
C MET A 64 25.61 -16.92 48.27
N ILE A 65 24.97 -17.97 47.74
CA ILE A 65 24.94 -19.29 48.35
C ILE A 65 26.35 -19.89 48.41
N CYS A 66 27.12 -19.81 47.33
CA CYS A 66 28.51 -20.31 47.30
C CYS A 66 29.38 -19.64 48.36
N VAL A 67 29.29 -18.31 48.49
CA VAL A 67 30.04 -17.55 49.51
C VAL A 67 29.54 -17.89 50.92
N ALA A 68 28.23 -18.02 51.13
CA ALA A 68 27.66 -18.39 52.42
C ALA A 68 28.07 -19.80 52.86
N VAL A 69 28.00 -20.79 51.96
CA VAL A 69 28.46 -22.16 52.21
C VAL A 69 29.95 -22.17 52.53
N TRP A 70 30.76 -21.40 51.81
CA TRP A 70 32.20 -21.30 52.10
C TRP A 70 32.46 -20.65 53.46
N ALA A 71 31.78 -19.56 53.79
CA ALA A 71 31.95 -18.84 55.05
C ALA A 71 31.50 -19.65 56.27
N ILE A 72 30.38 -20.39 56.19
CA ILE A 72 29.91 -21.26 57.27
C ILE A 72 30.91 -22.41 57.50
N ASN A 73 31.46 -22.97 56.43
CA ASN A 73 32.28 -24.17 56.54
C ASN A 73 33.77 -23.89 56.77
N ILE A 74 34.25 -22.64 56.64
CA ILE A 74 35.67 -22.30 56.80
C ILE A 74 36.25 -22.72 58.15
N GLY A 75 35.44 -22.67 59.22
CA GLY A 75 35.81 -23.13 60.56
C GLY A 75 35.94 -24.64 60.68
N HIS A 76 35.26 -25.40 59.81
CA HIS A 76 35.26 -26.86 59.78
C HIS A 76 36.24 -27.42 58.73
N PHE A 77 37.08 -26.59 58.10
CA PHE A 77 38.07 -27.08 57.12
C PHE A 77 39.17 -27.93 57.75
N ASN A 78 39.38 -27.82 59.06
CA ASN A 78 40.35 -28.59 59.83
C ASN A 78 39.76 -29.84 60.51
N ASP A 79 38.50 -30.20 60.26
CA ASP A 79 37.88 -31.35 60.91
C ASP A 79 38.54 -32.68 60.47
N PRO A 80 38.89 -33.59 61.41
CA PRO A 80 39.56 -34.85 61.10
C PRO A 80 38.72 -35.80 60.23
N ALA A 81 37.40 -35.59 60.15
CA ALA A 81 36.48 -36.34 59.28
C ALA A 81 36.82 -36.23 57.78
N HIS A 82 37.52 -35.17 57.36
CA HIS A 82 37.89 -34.93 55.95
C HIS A 82 39.35 -35.31 55.62
N GLY A 83 40.03 -36.02 56.52
CA GLY A 83 41.40 -36.50 56.32
C GLY A 83 42.49 -35.57 56.84
N GLY A 84 42.16 -34.65 57.77
CA GLY A 84 43.10 -33.91 58.62
C GLY A 84 43.96 -32.82 57.94
N SER A 85 43.68 -32.47 56.68
CA SER A 85 44.42 -31.43 55.96
C SER A 85 43.47 -30.37 55.40
N TRP A 86 43.75 -29.10 55.72
CA TRP A 86 42.98 -27.93 55.29
C TRP A 86 42.70 -27.91 53.78
N MET A 87 43.67 -28.36 52.97
CA MET A 87 43.54 -28.41 51.51
C MET A 87 42.47 -29.41 51.05
N LYS A 88 42.32 -30.56 51.73
CA LYS A 88 41.28 -31.55 51.39
C LYS A 88 39.88 -31.05 51.75
N GLY A 89 39.75 -30.36 52.89
CA GLY A 89 38.50 -29.71 53.28
C GLY A 89 38.08 -28.63 52.28
N ALA A 90 39.01 -27.76 51.87
CA ALA A 90 38.75 -26.72 50.88
C ALA A 90 38.29 -27.30 49.53
N ILE A 91 38.95 -28.35 49.04
CA ILE A 91 38.55 -29.04 47.79
C ILE A 91 37.15 -29.65 47.92
N TYR A 92 36.83 -30.25 49.08
CA TYR A 92 35.53 -30.86 49.32
C TYR A 92 34.39 -29.83 49.27
N TYR A 93 34.52 -28.72 50.00
CA TYR A 93 33.50 -27.67 50.00
C TYR A 93 33.43 -26.91 48.68
N PHE A 94 34.56 -26.73 47.99
CA PHE A 94 34.58 -26.20 46.63
C PHE A 94 33.83 -27.12 45.65
N LYS A 95 34.01 -28.43 45.75
CA LYS A 95 33.26 -29.42 44.96
C LYS A 95 31.76 -29.33 45.23
N ILE A 96 31.34 -29.17 46.50
CA ILE A 96 29.91 -28.98 46.85
C ILE A 96 29.38 -27.67 46.25
N ALA A 97 30.13 -26.56 46.35
CA ALA A 97 29.72 -25.28 45.80
C ALA A 97 29.53 -25.35 44.27
N VAL A 98 30.47 -25.98 43.55
CA VAL A 98 30.35 -26.18 42.09
C VAL A 98 29.16 -27.09 41.76
N ALA A 99 28.97 -28.20 42.49
CA ALA A 99 27.83 -29.09 42.25
C ALA A 99 26.48 -28.39 42.48
N LEU A 100 26.38 -27.54 43.50
CA LEU A 100 25.18 -26.78 43.82
C LEU A 100 24.93 -25.67 42.79
N ALA A 101 25.98 -25.03 42.28
CA ALA A 101 25.89 -24.06 41.19
C ALA A 101 25.36 -24.72 39.90
N VAL A 102 25.90 -25.87 39.50
CA VAL A 102 25.43 -26.61 38.32
C VAL A 102 23.97 -27.08 38.51
N ALA A 103 23.62 -27.58 39.69
CA ALA A 103 22.26 -28.03 39.99
C ALA A 103 21.21 -26.89 39.94
N ALA A 104 21.61 -25.64 40.16
CA ALA A 104 20.73 -24.48 40.13
C ALA A 104 20.53 -23.91 38.71
N ILE A 105 21.41 -24.21 37.75
CA ILE A 105 21.31 -23.68 36.38
C ILE A 105 20.32 -24.55 35.58
N PRO A 106 19.23 -23.97 35.03
CA PRO A 106 18.27 -24.72 34.24
C PRO A 106 18.77 -24.92 32.81
N GLU A 107 19.78 -25.78 32.63
CA GLU A 107 20.42 -26.04 31.32
C GLU A 107 19.45 -26.49 30.22
N GLY A 108 18.32 -27.09 30.58
CA GLY A 108 17.27 -27.51 29.65
C GLY A 108 16.35 -26.39 29.16
N LEU A 109 16.32 -25.23 29.82
CA LEU A 109 15.37 -24.16 29.50
C LEU A 109 15.53 -23.60 28.07
N PRO A 110 16.75 -23.28 27.58
CA PRO A 110 16.93 -22.79 26.21
C PRO A 110 16.45 -23.79 25.15
N ALA A 111 16.66 -25.09 25.39
CA ALA A 111 16.22 -26.15 24.48
C ALA A 111 14.70 -26.26 24.40
N VAL A 112 14.02 -26.19 25.56
CA VAL A 112 12.55 -26.21 25.63
C VAL A 112 11.94 -24.98 24.94
N ILE A 113 12.48 -23.79 25.20
CA ILE A 113 12.00 -22.54 24.57
C ILE A 113 12.17 -22.61 23.05
N THR A 114 13.35 -22.99 22.56
CA THR A 114 13.63 -23.10 21.12
C THR A 114 12.69 -24.09 20.45
N THR A 115 12.44 -25.24 21.09
CA THR A 115 11.51 -26.26 20.57
C THR A 115 10.08 -25.74 20.51
N CYS A 116 9.64 -25.04 21.56
CA CYS A 116 8.31 -24.44 21.61
C CYS A 116 8.12 -23.37 20.52
N LEU A 117 9.09 -22.46 20.34
CA LEU A 117 9.07 -21.44 19.30
C LEU A 117 9.09 -22.08 17.89
N ALA A 118 9.90 -23.11 17.67
CA ALA A 118 9.93 -23.82 16.38
C ALA A 118 8.60 -24.49 16.03
N LEU A 119 7.93 -25.11 17.02
CA LEU A 119 6.59 -25.66 16.86
C LEU A 119 5.55 -24.55 16.57
N GLY A 120 5.68 -23.39 17.23
CA GLY A 120 4.87 -22.20 16.97
C GLY A 120 5.03 -21.69 15.53
N THR A 121 6.27 -21.53 15.07
CA THR A 121 6.61 -21.15 13.69
C THR A 121 6.01 -22.12 12.68
N ARG A 122 6.09 -23.43 12.93
CA ARG A 122 5.45 -24.43 12.04
C ARG A 122 3.93 -24.28 11.98
N ARG A 123 3.27 -23.96 13.10
CA ARG A 123 1.82 -23.71 13.14
C ARG A 123 1.45 -22.43 12.40
N MET A 124 2.26 -21.39 12.49
CA MET A 124 2.06 -20.12 11.77
C MET A 124 2.28 -20.26 10.27
N ALA A 125 3.29 -21.02 9.83
CA ALA A 125 3.52 -21.29 8.42
C ALA A 125 2.31 -21.98 7.76
N LYS A 126 1.61 -22.87 8.47
CA LYS A 126 0.35 -23.48 8.00
C LYS A 126 -0.82 -22.49 7.83
N LYS A 127 -0.72 -21.31 8.44
CA LYS A 127 -1.67 -20.20 8.32
C LYS A 127 -1.12 -19.07 7.43
N ASN A 128 -0.20 -19.40 6.52
CA ASN A 128 0.44 -18.46 5.60
C ASN A 128 1.24 -17.33 6.31
N ALA A 129 1.82 -17.61 7.47
CA ALA A 129 2.71 -16.67 8.15
C ALA A 129 4.11 -17.29 8.29
N ILE A 130 5.05 -16.82 7.47
CA ILE A 130 6.44 -17.30 7.43
C ILE A 130 7.26 -16.47 8.41
N VAL A 131 7.64 -17.07 9.52
CA VAL A 131 8.50 -16.42 10.52
C VAL A 131 9.97 -16.65 10.21
N ARG A 132 10.74 -15.58 10.12
CA ARG A 132 12.18 -15.57 9.83
C ARG A 132 13.04 -15.57 11.11
N SER A 133 12.49 -15.05 12.21
CA SER A 133 13.14 -14.97 13.51
C SER A 133 12.27 -15.65 14.58
N LEU A 134 12.77 -16.73 15.19
CA LEU A 134 12.00 -17.51 16.18
C LEU A 134 11.51 -16.67 17.39
N PRO A 135 12.31 -15.74 17.95
CA PRO A 135 11.85 -14.88 19.03
C PRO A 135 10.61 -14.03 18.67
N SER A 136 10.46 -13.64 17.40
CA SER A 136 9.34 -12.79 16.96
C SER A 136 7.97 -13.45 17.10
N VAL A 137 7.92 -14.79 17.24
CA VAL A 137 6.68 -15.52 17.56
C VAL A 137 6.10 -15.08 18.91
N GLU A 138 6.97 -14.84 19.89
CA GLU A 138 6.57 -14.42 21.24
C GLU A 138 6.23 -12.93 21.27
N THR A 139 7.10 -12.09 20.70
CA THR A 139 6.86 -10.64 20.61
C THR A 139 5.51 -10.32 19.98
N LEU A 140 5.06 -11.13 19.00
CA LEU A 140 3.75 -10.93 18.33
C LEU A 140 2.57 -11.08 19.30
N GLY A 141 2.70 -11.93 20.32
CA GLY A 141 1.70 -12.06 21.38
C GLY A 141 1.63 -10.85 22.32
N CYS A 142 2.70 -10.06 22.39
CA CYS A 142 2.83 -8.88 23.24
C CYS A 142 2.51 -7.57 22.49
N THR A 143 2.16 -7.64 21.19
CA THR A 143 1.91 -6.46 20.36
C THR A 143 0.73 -5.64 20.89
N SER A 144 0.95 -4.38 21.19
CA SER A 144 -0.07 -3.43 21.65
C SER A 144 -0.53 -2.48 20.54
N VAL A 145 0.33 -2.20 19.56
CA VAL A 145 0.03 -1.30 18.44
C VAL A 145 0.46 -1.92 17.11
N ILE A 146 -0.43 -1.90 16.12
CA ILE A 146 -0.14 -2.27 14.73
C ILE A 146 -0.17 -1.02 13.86
N CYS A 147 1.00 -0.62 13.36
CA CYS A 147 1.17 0.40 12.34
C CYS A 147 1.11 -0.25 10.96
N SER A 148 0.06 0.02 10.18
CA SER A 148 -0.12 -0.60 8.88
C SER A 148 -0.03 0.39 7.74
N ASP A 149 0.77 0.09 6.72
CA ASP A 149 0.61 0.75 5.43
C ASP A 149 -0.78 0.43 4.84
N LYS A 150 -1.33 1.37 4.08
CA LYS A 150 -2.64 1.18 3.44
C LYS A 150 -2.53 0.38 2.14
N THR A 151 -1.66 0.79 1.22
CA THR A 151 -1.64 0.29 -0.16
C THR A 151 -0.98 -1.08 -0.20
N GLY A 152 -1.65 -2.09 -0.78
CA GLY A 152 -1.10 -3.44 -0.91
C GLY A 152 -1.12 -4.28 0.38
N THR A 153 -1.28 -3.63 1.53
CA THR A 153 -1.46 -4.29 2.82
C THR A 153 -2.93 -4.33 3.23
N LEU A 154 -3.54 -3.20 3.60
CA LEU A 154 -4.97 -3.12 3.93
C LEU A 154 -5.87 -3.17 2.68
N THR A 155 -5.33 -2.72 1.56
CA THR A 155 -5.98 -2.78 0.25
C THR A 155 -5.31 -3.79 -0.66
N THR A 156 -5.99 -4.15 -1.73
CA THR A 156 -5.50 -5.13 -2.69
C THR A 156 -4.41 -4.57 -3.62
N ASN A 157 -4.23 -3.24 -3.67
CA ASN A 157 -3.43 -2.54 -4.69
C ASN A 157 -3.90 -2.85 -6.12
N GLN A 158 -5.18 -3.21 -6.25
CA GLN A 158 -5.85 -3.44 -7.53
C GLN A 158 -6.85 -2.30 -7.73
N MET A 159 -6.40 -1.24 -8.39
CA MET A 159 -7.26 -0.11 -8.68
C MET A 159 -8.40 -0.58 -9.60
N SER A 160 -9.64 -0.31 -9.21
CA SER A 160 -10.81 -0.72 -9.99
C SER A 160 -11.81 0.42 -10.10
N VAL A 161 -12.38 0.60 -11.29
CA VAL A 161 -13.46 1.57 -11.49
C VAL A 161 -14.72 1.00 -10.85
N CYS A 162 -15.28 1.73 -9.89
CA CYS A 162 -16.47 1.30 -9.13
C CYS A 162 -17.71 2.12 -9.48
N LYS A 163 -17.54 3.37 -9.91
CA LYS A 163 -18.64 4.24 -10.30
C LYS A 163 -18.32 5.04 -11.55
N MET A 164 -19.34 5.43 -12.28
CA MET A 164 -19.24 6.41 -13.36
C MET A 164 -20.52 7.22 -13.48
N PHE A 165 -20.45 8.36 -14.17
CA PHE A 165 -21.66 9.07 -14.57
C PHE A 165 -21.49 9.79 -15.91
N ILE A 166 -22.60 9.93 -16.62
CA ILE A 166 -22.76 10.70 -17.86
C ILE A 166 -24.01 11.58 -17.77
N PHE A 167 -24.16 12.51 -18.72
CA PHE A 167 -25.40 13.27 -18.86
C PHE A 167 -26.41 12.51 -19.73
N SER A 168 -27.65 12.41 -19.23
CA SER A 168 -28.76 11.82 -19.97
C SER A 168 -29.63 12.88 -20.65
N GLN A 169 -29.83 14.02 -20.00
CA GLN A 169 -30.66 15.11 -20.50
C GLN A 169 -30.15 16.44 -19.94
N VAL A 170 -30.00 17.44 -20.81
CA VAL A 170 -29.68 18.82 -20.43
C VAL A 170 -30.59 19.74 -21.23
N GLU A 171 -31.53 20.35 -20.53
CA GLU A 171 -32.46 21.37 -21.05
C GLU A 171 -32.35 22.62 -20.18
N ALA A 172 -32.90 23.75 -20.64
CA ALA A 172 -32.72 25.07 -20.01
C ALA A 172 -32.95 25.10 -18.49
N ASN A 173 -33.88 24.27 -17.97
CA ASN A 173 -34.21 24.20 -16.54
C ASN A 173 -34.01 22.80 -15.93
N THR A 174 -33.44 21.84 -16.65
CA THR A 174 -33.35 20.45 -16.16
C THR A 174 -32.03 19.82 -16.57
N ILE A 175 -31.23 19.46 -15.57
CA ILE A 175 -29.95 18.78 -15.72
C ILE A 175 -30.11 17.40 -15.08
N LYS A 176 -30.06 16.34 -15.89
CA LYS A 176 -30.13 14.95 -15.41
C LYS A 176 -28.86 14.20 -15.75
N THR A 177 -28.24 13.63 -14.73
CA THR A 177 -27.12 12.71 -14.85
C THR A 177 -27.61 11.27 -14.65
N GLN A 178 -27.01 10.35 -15.38
CA GLN A 178 -27.18 8.92 -15.18
C GLN A 178 -25.91 8.39 -14.50
N GLN A 179 -26.08 7.81 -13.31
CA GLN A 179 -25.00 7.18 -12.55
C GLN A 179 -25.05 5.67 -12.75
N PHE A 180 -23.87 5.06 -12.70
CA PHE A 180 -23.69 3.62 -12.79
C PHE A 180 -22.68 3.15 -11.75
N ASP A 181 -22.93 1.96 -11.22
CA ASP A 181 -22.01 1.22 -10.37
C ASP A 181 -21.41 0.06 -11.16
N LEU A 182 -20.19 -0.34 -10.82
CA LEU A 182 -19.50 -1.46 -11.43
C LEU A 182 -19.05 -2.45 -10.36
N THR A 183 -19.25 -3.74 -10.65
CA THR A 183 -18.76 -4.83 -9.79
C THR A 183 -17.39 -5.34 -10.23
N GLY A 184 -16.79 -6.19 -9.38
CA GLY A 184 -15.44 -6.72 -9.55
C GLY A 184 -14.37 -5.78 -9.00
N SER A 185 -13.61 -6.23 -8.01
CA SER A 185 -12.58 -5.47 -7.31
C SER A 185 -11.16 -5.72 -7.83
N THR A 186 -11.02 -6.58 -8.84
CA THR A 186 -9.72 -7.02 -9.37
C THR A 186 -9.43 -6.50 -10.77
N TYR A 187 -8.23 -6.78 -11.30
CA TYR A 187 -7.90 -6.58 -12.72
C TYR A 187 -8.46 -7.63 -13.67
N ALA A 188 -9.15 -8.66 -13.17
CA ALA A 188 -9.89 -9.57 -14.03
C ALA A 188 -11.00 -8.82 -14.79
N PRO A 189 -11.23 -9.13 -16.08
CA PRO A 189 -12.29 -8.54 -16.90
C PRO A 189 -13.69 -9.10 -16.55
N GLU A 190 -13.92 -9.34 -15.26
CA GLU A 190 -15.14 -9.91 -14.68
C GLU A 190 -15.86 -8.86 -13.85
N GLY A 191 -17.13 -8.64 -14.16
CA GLY A 191 -17.96 -7.65 -13.48
C GLY A 191 -19.15 -7.25 -14.35
N GLU A 192 -20.12 -6.60 -13.70
CA GLU A 192 -21.35 -6.14 -14.30
C GLU A 192 -21.50 -4.63 -14.12
N VAL A 193 -22.15 -3.98 -15.09
CA VAL A 193 -22.55 -2.57 -14.99
C VAL A 193 -23.97 -2.53 -14.43
N LEU A 194 -24.15 -1.77 -13.35
CA LEU A 194 -25.42 -1.63 -12.66
C LEU A 194 -25.93 -0.18 -12.82
N ALA A 195 -27.21 -0.03 -13.19
CA ALA A 195 -27.92 1.23 -13.07
C ALA A 195 -29.06 1.06 -12.07
N ASN A 196 -29.12 1.91 -11.03
CA ASN A 196 -30.10 1.78 -9.94
C ASN A 196 -30.10 0.36 -9.32
N ASN A 197 -28.92 -0.20 -9.06
CA ASN A 197 -28.71 -1.57 -8.54
C ASN A 197 -29.26 -2.71 -9.42
N LYS A 198 -29.48 -2.47 -10.72
CA LYS A 198 -29.90 -3.51 -11.67
C LYS A 198 -28.88 -3.66 -12.80
N PRO A 199 -28.53 -4.89 -13.21
CA PRO A 199 -27.66 -5.10 -14.36
C PRO A 199 -28.25 -4.47 -15.62
N VAL A 200 -27.41 -3.73 -16.34
CA VAL A 200 -27.76 -3.08 -17.61
C VAL A 200 -26.67 -3.33 -18.65
N LYS A 201 -27.03 -3.27 -19.93
CA LYS A 201 -26.05 -3.30 -21.02
C LYS A 201 -25.52 -1.90 -21.28
N ALA A 202 -24.19 -1.76 -21.32
CA ALA A 202 -23.57 -0.47 -21.60
C ALA A 202 -23.96 0.07 -23.00
N SER A 203 -24.21 -0.82 -23.96
CA SER A 203 -24.63 -0.49 -25.33
C SER A 203 -25.92 0.32 -25.41
N ASP A 204 -26.78 0.24 -24.39
CA ASP A 204 -28.08 0.91 -24.37
C ASP A 204 -27.94 2.42 -24.08
N TYR A 205 -26.73 2.88 -23.72
CA TYR A 205 -26.43 4.26 -23.34
C TYR A 205 -25.39 4.87 -24.28
N PRO A 206 -25.79 5.61 -25.32
CA PRO A 206 -24.87 6.14 -26.33
C PRO A 206 -23.72 6.99 -25.79
N GLY A 207 -23.94 7.71 -24.68
CA GLY A 207 -22.88 8.50 -24.04
C GLY A 207 -21.73 7.67 -23.46
N LEU A 208 -21.93 6.36 -23.23
CA LEU A 208 -20.86 5.47 -22.78
C LEU A 208 -19.90 5.08 -23.91
N GLU A 209 -20.31 5.20 -25.19
CA GLU A 209 -19.45 4.89 -26.35
C GLU A 209 -18.18 5.76 -26.35
N GLU A 210 -18.35 7.07 -26.19
CA GLU A 210 -17.23 8.01 -26.17
C GLU A 210 -16.42 7.85 -24.88
N MET A 211 -17.06 7.52 -23.77
CA MET A 211 -16.39 7.23 -22.50
C MET A 211 -15.44 6.03 -22.61
N VAL A 212 -15.90 4.89 -23.13
CA VAL A 212 -15.03 3.72 -23.34
C VAL A 212 -13.93 4.00 -24.36
N THR A 213 -14.22 4.82 -25.36
CA THR A 213 -13.23 5.23 -26.36
C THR A 213 -12.10 6.04 -25.73
N ILE A 214 -12.40 7.01 -24.87
CA ILE A 214 -11.39 7.78 -24.13
C ILE A 214 -10.57 6.84 -23.24
N CYS A 215 -11.23 5.94 -22.49
CA CYS A 215 -10.57 5.01 -21.59
C CYS A 215 -9.62 4.03 -22.28
N ALA A 216 -9.93 3.60 -23.50
CA ALA A 216 -9.09 2.70 -24.29
C ALA A 216 -7.96 3.43 -25.05
N MET A 217 -8.26 4.60 -25.63
CA MET A 217 -7.29 5.32 -26.48
C MET A 217 -6.35 6.23 -25.70
N CYS A 218 -6.86 6.95 -24.71
CA CYS A 218 -6.06 7.82 -23.85
C CYS A 218 -5.42 6.98 -22.72
N ASN A 219 -4.65 5.96 -23.08
CA ASN A 219 -4.15 4.95 -22.15
C ASN A 219 -2.83 4.36 -22.68
N ASP A 220 -1.84 4.21 -21.80
CA ASP A 220 -0.54 3.59 -22.12
C ASP A 220 -0.33 2.28 -21.34
N SER A 221 -1.33 1.86 -20.54
CA SER A 221 -1.30 0.65 -19.74
C SER A 221 -2.20 -0.45 -20.32
N SER A 222 -1.89 -1.68 -19.97
CA SER A 222 -2.65 -2.87 -20.34
C SER A 222 -2.75 -3.85 -19.18
N VAL A 223 -3.45 -4.96 -19.39
CA VAL A 223 -3.51 -6.08 -18.45
C VAL A 223 -2.99 -7.32 -19.15
N ASP A 224 -2.22 -8.13 -18.43
CA ASP A 224 -1.72 -9.42 -18.91
C ASP A 224 -2.14 -10.55 -17.97
N TYR A 225 -2.25 -11.76 -18.50
CA TYR A 225 -2.60 -12.93 -17.70
C TYR A 225 -1.37 -13.74 -17.32
N ASN A 226 -1.09 -13.83 -16.02
CA ASN A 226 0.02 -14.60 -15.50
C ASN A 226 -0.41 -16.06 -15.25
N ASP A 227 -0.04 -16.96 -16.15
CA ASP A 227 -0.38 -18.39 -16.06
C ASP A 227 0.18 -19.07 -14.80
N ALA A 228 1.33 -18.62 -14.28
CA ALA A 228 1.95 -19.23 -13.10
C ALA A 228 1.20 -18.87 -11.80
N LYS A 229 0.56 -17.70 -11.76
CA LYS A 229 -0.21 -17.23 -10.60
C LYS A 229 -1.72 -17.39 -10.77
N ASP A 230 -2.17 -17.77 -11.96
CA ASP A 230 -3.58 -17.85 -12.36
C ASP A 230 -4.34 -16.52 -12.10
N GLN A 231 -3.69 -15.38 -12.40
CA GLN A 231 -4.22 -14.05 -12.10
C GLN A 231 -3.87 -13.03 -13.19
N TYR A 232 -4.76 -12.04 -13.36
CA TYR A 232 -4.50 -10.86 -14.20
C TYR A 232 -3.60 -9.87 -13.47
N GLU A 233 -2.49 -9.52 -14.10
CA GLU A 233 -1.51 -8.56 -13.59
C GLU A 233 -1.53 -7.28 -14.43
N LYS A 234 -1.32 -6.15 -13.76
CA LYS A 234 -1.21 -4.86 -14.45
C LYS A 234 0.09 -4.76 -15.24
N VAL A 235 0.02 -4.13 -16.40
CA VAL A 235 1.18 -3.71 -17.19
C VAL A 235 1.09 -2.20 -17.34
N GLY A 236 1.90 -1.47 -16.56
CA GLY A 236 1.86 -0.02 -16.48
C GLY A 236 1.28 0.50 -15.16
N GLU A 237 0.60 1.65 -15.21
CA GLU A 237 0.04 2.28 -14.02
C GLU A 237 -1.28 1.63 -13.58
N ALA A 238 -1.48 1.51 -12.25
CA ALA A 238 -2.71 0.95 -11.68
C ALA A 238 -3.96 1.74 -12.11
N THR A 239 -3.87 3.07 -12.11
CA THR A 239 -4.95 3.99 -12.53
C THR A 239 -5.45 3.70 -13.93
N GLU A 240 -4.51 3.46 -14.84
CA GLU A 240 -4.77 3.27 -16.25
C GLU A 240 -5.20 1.84 -16.57
N THR A 241 -4.59 0.86 -15.91
CA THR A 241 -5.01 -0.55 -15.99
C THR A 241 -6.47 -0.70 -15.55
N ALA A 242 -6.89 0.05 -14.52
CA ALA A 242 -8.29 0.10 -14.10
C ALA A 242 -9.23 0.56 -15.23
N LEU A 243 -8.79 1.49 -16.08
CA LEU A 243 -9.53 1.95 -17.26
C LEU A 243 -9.57 0.90 -18.36
N THR A 244 -8.47 0.18 -18.57
CA THR A 244 -8.40 -0.94 -19.53
C THR A 244 -9.41 -2.03 -19.15
N VAL A 245 -9.40 -2.44 -17.88
CA VAL A 245 -10.34 -3.44 -17.35
C VAL A 245 -11.78 -2.92 -17.35
N PHE A 246 -11.99 -1.63 -17.07
CA PHE A 246 -13.29 -0.98 -17.19
C PHE A 246 -13.87 -1.11 -18.60
N VAL A 247 -13.07 -0.89 -19.65
CA VAL A 247 -13.50 -1.08 -21.05
C VAL A 247 -13.92 -2.53 -21.31
N GLU A 248 -13.16 -3.50 -20.79
CA GLU A 248 -13.51 -4.92 -20.93
C GLU A 248 -14.81 -5.30 -20.23
N LYS A 249 -15.05 -4.76 -19.02
CA LYS A 249 -16.28 -5.00 -18.24
C LYS A 249 -17.51 -4.40 -18.93
N LEU A 250 -17.37 -3.23 -19.54
CA LEU A 250 -18.49 -2.58 -20.23
C LEU A 250 -18.90 -3.33 -21.49
N ASN A 251 -17.95 -3.93 -22.21
CA ASN A 251 -18.17 -4.63 -23.49
C ASN A 251 -19.17 -3.88 -24.39
N PHE A 252 -18.94 -2.58 -24.61
CA PHE A 252 -19.93 -1.69 -25.21
C PHE A 252 -20.42 -2.15 -26.59
N TYR A 253 -19.51 -2.72 -27.40
CA TYR A 253 -19.82 -3.21 -28.74
C TYR A 253 -20.39 -4.64 -28.78
N ASN A 254 -20.70 -5.23 -27.62
CA ASN A 254 -21.19 -6.60 -27.47
C ASN A 254 -20.29 -7.62 -28.21
N THR A 255 -18.97 -7.46 -28.09
CA THR A 255 -17.99 -8.35 -28.68
C THR A 255 -18.18 -9.75 -28.12
N ASP A 256 -18.20 -10.76 -28.99
CA ASP A 256 -18.27 -12.15 -28.57
C ASP A 256 -16.96 -12.55 -27.89
N LYS A 257 -17.08 -13.03 -26.66
CA LYS A 257 -15.96 -13.48 -25.83
C LYS A 257 -15.86 -15.01 -25.79
N ALA A 258 -16.77 -15.72 -26.43
CA ALA A 258 -16.79 -17.18 -26.43
C ALA A 258 -15.55 -17.75 -27.14
N GLY A 259 -14.89 -18.72 -26.49
CA GLY A 259 -13.73 -19.41 -27.07
C GLY A 259 -12.40 -18.65 -26.99
N LEU A 260 -12.38 -17.42 -26.46
CA LEU A 260 -11.15 -16.67 -26.23
C LEU A 260 -10.40 -17.23 -25.02
N ASN A 261 -9.06 -17.21 -25.10
CA ASN A 261 -8.22 -17.58 -23.96
C ASN A 261 -8.17 -16.44 -22.91
N LYS A 262 -7.66 -16.73 -21.71
CA LYS A 262 -7.62 -15.76 -20.60
C LYS A 262 -6.84 -14.48 -20.95
N ARG A 263 -5.76 -14.56 -21.74
CA ARG A 263 -5.00 -13.37 -22.17
C ARG A 263 -5.84 -12.49 -23.10
N GLU A 264 -6.48 -13.08 -24.09
CA GLU A 264 -7.36 -12.38 -25.05
C GLU A 264 -8.56 -11.74 -24.37
N LEU A 265 -9.17 -12.41 -23.40
CA LEU A 265 -10.29 -11.87 -22.62
C LEU A 265 -9.95 -10.56 -21.89
N GLY A 266 -8.67 -10.35 -21.55
CA GLY A 266 -8.21 -9.14 -20.86
C GLY A 266 -8.10 -7.89 -21.74
N THR A 267 -8.09 -8.03 -23.07
CA THR A 267 -7.77 -6.91 -23.98
C THR A 267 -8.67 -6.82 -25.22
N VAL A 268 -9.55 -7.79 -25.45
CA VAL A 268 -10.35 -7.88 -26.69
C VAL A 268 -11.22 -6.64 -26.95
N CYS A 269 -11.91 -6.09 -25.94
CA CYS A 269 -12.76 -4.91 -26.14
C CYS A 269 -11.92 -3.65 -26.40
N ASN A 270 -10.77 -3.53 -25.74
CA ASN A 270 -9.82 -2.44 -26.01
C ASN A 270 -9.29 -2.52 -27.45
N HIS A 271 -8.91 -3.71 -27.93
CA HIS A 271 -8.45 -3.90 -29.31
C HIS A 271 -9.51 -3.52 -30.34
N VAL A 272 -10.79 -3.87 -30.10
CA VAL A 272 -11.90 -3.45 -30.98
C VAL A 272 -11.94 -1.92 -31.14
N ILE A 273 -11.71 -1.17 -30.05
CA ILE A 273 -11.68 0.30 -30.09
C ILE A 273 -10.42 0.82 -30.79
N GLN A 274 -9.26 0.22 -30.51
CA GLN A 274 -7.99 0.58 -31.14
C GLN A 274 -7.98 0.28 -32.66
N ASP A 275 -8.76 -0.69 -33.12
CA ASP A 275 -8.96 -0.92 -34.56
C ASP A 275 -9.76 0.21 -35.24
N MET A 276 -10.57 0.95 -34.48
CA MET A 276 -11.34 2.09 -35.00
C MET A 276 -10.50 3.38 -35.10
N TRP A 277 -9.51 3.54 -34.22
CA TRP A 277 -8.71 4.75 -34.08
C TRP A 277 -7.21 4.48 -34.10
N ARG A 278 -6.47 5.18 -34.95
CA ARG A 278 -5.00 5.20 -34.87
C ARG A 278 -4.55 6.30 -33.92
N LYS A 279 -3.87 5.92 -32.84
CA LYS A 279 -3.14 6.84 -31.96
C LYS A 279 -1.90 7.34 -32.70
N GLU A 280 -1.82 8.64 -33.00
CA GLU A 280 -0.66 9.24 -33.66
C GLU A 280 0.42 9.62 -32.63
N PHE A 281 0.02 10.29 -31.54
CA PHE A 281 0.90 10.67 -30.45
C PHE A 281 0.12 10.93 -29.16
N THR A 282 0.85 10.93 -28.04
CA THR A 282 0.35 11.21 -26.69
C THR A 282 0.93 12.52 -26.20
N LEU A 283 0.09 13.40 -25.64
CA LEU A 283 0.52 14.49 -24.78
C LEU A 283 0.60 13.95 -23.34
N GLU A 284 1.81 13.59 -22.93
CA GLU A 284 2.11 12.90 -21.68
C GLU A 284 1.65 13.66 -20.43
N PHE A 285 1.31 12.95 -19.36
CA PHE A 285 0.85 13.60 -18.12
C PHE A 285 1.89 14.55 -17.54
N SER A 286 1.47 15.77 -17.17
CA SER A 286 2.30 16.72 -16.43
C SER A 286 1.59 17.24 -15.18
N ARG A 287 2.35 17.47 -14.10
CA ARG A 287 1.81 17.83 -12.77
C ARG A 287 1.18 19.22 -12.72
N ASP A 288 1.60 20.11 -13.60
CA ASP A 288 1.08 21.47 -13.77
C ASP A 288 -0.36 21.45 -14.28
N ARG A 289 -0.66 20.72 -15.35
CA ARG A 289 -2.02 20.63 -15.92
C ARG A 289 -2.87 19.47 -15.39
N LYS A 290 -2.23 18.46 -14.79
CA LYS A 290 -2.86 17.27 -14.19
C LYS A 290 -3.81 16.53 -15.16
N SER A 291 -3.46 16.50 -16.44
CA SER A 291 -4.17 15.78 -17.49
C SER A 291 -3.20 15.12 -18.45
N MET A 292 -3.72 14.18 -19.21
CA MET A 292 -3.09 13.51 -20.35
C MET A 292 -4.09 13.56 -21.50
N SER A 293 -3.60 13.66 -22.73
CA SER A 293 -4.44 13.50 -23.91
C SER A 293 -3.72 12.76 -25.04
N VAL A 294 -4.48 12.22 -25.98
CA VAL A 294 -3.96 11.51 -27.15
C VAL A 294 -4.60 12.05 -28.41
N TYR A 295 -3.82 12.21 -29.47
CA TYR A 295 -4.30 12.58 -30.79
C TYR A 295 -4.59 11.33 -31.62
N CYS A 296 -5.84 11.19 -32.05
CA CYS A 296 -6.32 9.99 -32.73
C CYS A 296 -6.97 10.35 -34.07
N VAL A 297 -6.67 9.55 -35.09
CA VAL A 297 -7.31 9.64 -36.41
C VAL A 297 -8.10 8.37 -36.69
N PRO A 298 -9.28 8.46 -37.31
CA PRO A 298 -10.08 7.27 -37.60
C PRO A 298 -9.38 6.39 -38.65
N ASN A 299 -9.27 5.08 -38.40
CA ASN A 299 -8.71 4.12 -39.37
C ASN A 299 -9.62 3.94 -40.59
N LYS A 300 -10.94 4.09 -40.40
CA LYS A 300 -11.96 3.95 -41.45
C LYS A 300 -12.89 5.17 -41.42
N PRO A 301 -12.83 6.08 -42.41
CA PRO A 301 -13.58 7.33 -42.40
C PRO A 301 -15.12 7.15 -42.39
N ASN A 302 -15.62 5.99 -42.83
CA ASN A 302 -17.06 5.71 -42.84
C ASN A 302 -17.66 5.29 -41.49
N ARG A 303 -16.86 4.88 -40.49
CA ARG A 303 -17.38 4.42 -39.18
C ARG A 303 -17.36 5.49 -38.09
N ALA A 304 -16.55 6.54 -38.26
CA ALA A 304 -16.49 7.68 -37.36
C ALA A 304 -16.58 8.96 -38.20
N PRO A 305 -17.78 9.54 -38.40
CA PRO A 305 -17.93 10.80 -39.11
C PRO A 305 -17.26 11.91 -38.28
N GLY A 306 -16.09 12.35 -38.73
CA GLY A 306 -15.27 13.34 -38.05
C GLY A 306 -13.80 13.14 -38.39
N GLY A 307 -13.05 14.23 -38.49
CA GLY A 307 -11.61 14.17 -38.73
C GLY A 307 -10.86 13.63 -37.52
N ALA A 308 -9.64 14.13 -37.32
CA ALA A 308 -8.89 13.83 -36.11
C ALA A 308 -9.65 14.29 -34.85
N ARG A 309 -9.43 13.59 -33.74
CA ARG A 309 -9.94 13.95 -32.41
C ARG A 309 -8.82 13.85 -31.38
N MET A 310 -8.93 14.60 -30.29
CA MET A 310 -8.14 14.32 -29.10
C MET A 310 -9.01 13.79 -27.98
N PHE A 311 -8.56 12.72 -27.34
CA PHE A 311 -9.19 12.15 -26.15
C PHE A 311 -8.37 12.55 -24.93
N ALA A 312 -9.00 13.08 -23.90
CA ALA A 312 -8.33 13.62 -22.72
C ALA A 312 -8.89 13.00 -21.43
N LYS A 313 -8.00 12.74 -20.48
CA LYS A 313 -8.34 12.35 -19.11
C LYS A 313 -7.53 13.15 -18.10
N GLY A 314 -8.11 13.47 -16.95
CA GLY A 314 -7.37 14.23 -15.95
C GLY A 314 -8.13 14.53 -14.66
N ALA A 315 -7.50 15.34 -13.82
CA ALA A 315 -8.11 15.87 -12.61
C ALA A 315 -9.39 16.67 -12.96
N PRO A 316 -10.54 16.39 -12.32
CA PRO A 316 -11.81 17.03 -12.67
C PRO A 316 -11.77 18.56 -12.69
N GLU A 317 -11.20 19.18 -11.67
CA GLU A 317 -11.13 20.66 -11.56
C GLU A 317 -10.41 21.29 -12.77
N GLY A 318 -9.17 20.88 -13.03
CA GLY A 318 -8.35 21.47 -14.09
C GLY A 318 -8.79 21.09 -15.51
N LEU A 319 -9.48 19.95 -15.68
CA LEU A 319 -10.03 19.55 -16.98
C LEU A 319 -11.33 20.31 -17.28
N LEU A 320 -12.21 20.48 -16.29
CA LEU A 320 -13.48 21.22 -16.45
C LEU A 320 -13.29 22.69 -16.74
N ASP A 321 -12.23 23.33 -16.23
CA ASP A 321 -11.89 24.72 -16.55
C ASP A 321 -11.61 24.96 -18.04
N ARG A 322 -11.22 23.90 -18.75
CA ARG A 322 -10.89 23.92 -20.18
C ARG A 322 -12.00 23.33 -21.06
N CYS A 323 -13.14 22.95 -20.46
CA CYS A 323 -14.31 22.44 -21.18
C CYS A 323 -15.28 23.59 -21.51
N THR A 324 -15.61 23.74 -22.79
CA THR A 324 -16.60 24.72 -23.26
C THR A 324 -17.96 24.07 -23.55
N HIS A 325 -18.01 22.74 -23.64
CA HIS A 325 -19.22 21.99 -23.96
C HIS A 325 -19.33 20.73 -23.09
N VAL A 326 -20.52 20.12 -23.11
CA VAL A 326 -20.84 18.83 -22.50
C VAL A 326 -21.51 17.92 -23.52
N ARG A 327 -21.17 16.63 -23.49
CA ARG A 327 -21.79 15.58 -24.28
C ARG A 327 -23.05 15.08 -23.58
N VAL A 328 -24.16 15.01 -24.32
CA VAL A 328 -25.44 14.48 -23.84
C VAL A 328 -25.95 13.48 -24.87
N GLY A 329 -25.75 12.19 -24.61
CA GLY A 329 -25.88 11.15 -25.63
C GLY A 329 -24.90 11.40 -26.77
N GLN A 330 -25.41 11.61 -27.99
CA GLN A 330 -24.59 11.97 -29.16
C GLN A 330 -24.48 13.49 -29.38
N ASN A 331 -25.33 14.28 -28.70
CA ASN A 331 -25.42 15.73 -28.91
C ASN A 331 -24.39 16.49 -28.06
N LYS A 332 -24.00 17.66 -28.56
CA LYS A 332 -23.08 18.59 -27.89
C LYS A 332 -23.84 19.83 -27.44
N VAL A 333 -23.77 20.16 -26.15
CA VAL A 333 -24.45 21.32 -25.54
C VAL A 333 -23.41 22.26 -24.92
N PRO A 334 -23.58 23.60 -24.99
CA PRO A 334 -22.67 24.54 -24.33
C PRO A 334 -22.60 24.33 -22.81
N MET A 335 -21.40 24.44 -22.24
CA MET A 335 -21.17 24.33 -20.80
C MET A 335 -21.70 25.59 -20.10
N SER A 336 -22.71 25.44 -19.24
CA SER A 336 -23.21 26.51 -18.38
C SER A 336 -22.61 26.39 -16.97
N PRO A 337 -22.58 27.49 -16.18
CA PRO A 337 -22.14 27.44 -14.78
C PRO A 337 -22.94 26.43 -13.94
N ALA A 338 -24.24 26.27 -14.21
CA ALA A 338 -25.08 25.30 -13.52
C ALA A 338 -24.65 23.85 -13.80
N ILE A 339 -24.32 23.52 -15.05
CA ILE A 339 -23.82 22.19 -15.43
C ILE A 339 -22.47 21.93 -14.76
N LYS A 340 -21.55 22.88 -14.84
CA LYS A 340 -20.22 22.77 -14.21
C LYS A 340 -20.32 22.53 -12.70
N ASN A 341 -21.21 23.25 -12.02
CA ASN A 341 -21.46 23.07 -10.59
C ASN A 341 -22.03 21.68 -10.26
N GLU A 342 -22.94 21.14 -11.08
CA GLU A 342 -23.48 19.80 -10.87
C GLU A 342 -22.42 18.72 -11.05
N ILE A 343 -21.53 18.85 -12.06
CA ILE A 343 -20.39 17.93 -12.24
C ILE A 343 -19.47 17.96 -11.02
N MET A 344 -19.11 19.15 -10.56
CA MET A 344 -18.24 19.33 -9.39
C MET A 344 -18.88 18.76 -8.12
N LYS A 345 -20.19 18.95 -7.94
CA LYS A 345 -20.94 18.40 -6.80
C LYS A 345 -20.96 16.87 -6.79
N LEU A 346 -21.22 16.23 -7.94
CA LEU A 346 -21.21 14.77 -8.05
C LEU A 346 -19.80 14.21 -7.86
N THR A 347 -18.81 14.84 -8.49
CA THR A 347 -17.38 14.48 -8.32
C THR A 347 -16.94 14.59 -6.88
N LYS A 348 -17.34 15.67 -6.18
CA LYS A 348 -17.05 15.83 -4.75
C LYS A 348 -17.75 14.74 -3.93
N THR A 349 -18.99 14.39 -4.26
CA THR A 349 -19.71 13.30 -3.59
C THR A 349 -18.99 11.96 -3.76
N TYR A 350 -18.47 11.66 -4.95
CA TYR A 350 -17.65 10.45 -5.17
C TYR A 350 -16.33 10.52 -4.40
N GLY A 351 -15.64 11.66 -4.42
CA GLY A 351 -14.30 11.81 -3.84
C GLY A 351 -14.24 12.05 -2.33
N THR A 352 -15.29 12.59 -1.72
CA THR A 352 -15.35 12.91 -0.27
C THR A 352 -16.50 12.21 0.45
N GLY A 353 -17.36 11.48 -0.25
CA GLY A 353 -18.43 10.68 0.35
C GLY A 353 -17.92 9.37 0.95
N ARG A 354 -18.83 8.43 1.24
CA ARG A 354 -18.46 7.09 1.78
C ARG A 354 -17.57 6.29 0.83
N ASP A 355 -17.64 6.57 -0.46
CA ASP A 355 -16.92 5.82 -1.49
C ASP A 355 -15.45 6.25 -1.61
N THR A 356 -15.15 7.53 -1.37
CA THR A 356 -13.83 8.17 -1.56
C THR A 356 -13.06 7.67 -2.77
N LEU A 357 -13.70 7.85 -3.91
CA LEU A 357 -13.17 7.43 -5.19
C LEU A 357 -12.17 8.45 -5.69
N ARG A 358 -11.07 7.96 -6.24
CA ARG A 358 -10.22 8.73 -7.14
C ARG A 358 -11.01 8.99 -8.41
N CYS A 359 -11.42 10.24 -8.61
CA CYS A 359 -12.20 10.64 -9.78
C CYS A 359 -11.29 11.10 -10.92
N LEU A 360 -11.57 10.64 -12.13
CA LEU A 360 -11.00 11.17 -13.37
C LEU A 360 -12.12 11.71 -14.25
N ALA A 361 -11.99 12.95 -14.69
CA ALA A 361 -12.83 13.50 -15.74
C ALA A 361 -12.30 13.06 -17.10
N LEU A 362 -13.24 12.81 -18.00
CA LEU A 362 -13.01 12.38 -19.37
C LEU A 362 -13.64 13.40 -20.30
N ALA A 363 -12.88 13.84 -21.29
CA ALA A 363 -13.33 14.82 -22.28
C ALA A 363 -12.71 14.56 -23.64
N THR A 364 -13.29 15.18 -24.67
CA THR A 364 -12.82 15.09 -26.04
C THR A 364 -12.66 16.47 -26.66
N ILE A 365 -11.75 16.58 -27.62
CA ILE A 365 -11.60 17.75 -28.48
C ILE A 365 -12.06 17.29 -29.86
N ASP A 366 -13.25 17.72 -30.26
CA ASP A 366 -13.88 17.29 -31.51
C ASP A 366 -13.10 17.77 -32.74
N ASN A 367 -12.47 18.96 -32.65
CA ASN A 367 -11.71 19.60 -33.72
C ASN A 367 -10.35 20.09 -33.18
N PRO A 368 -9.37 19.20 -33.01
CA PRO A 368 -8.06 19.59 -32.48
C PRO A 368 -7.25 20.39 -33.53
N PRO A 369 -6.22 21.16 -33.08
CA PRO A 369 -5.25 21.77 -33.98
C PRO A 369 -4.60 20.75 -34.91
N ARG A 370 -4.10 21.21 -36.05
CA ARG A 370 -3.39 20.31 -36.97
C ARG A 370 -2.06 19.89 -36.37
N ARG A 371 -1.55 18.70 -36.75
CA ARG A 371 -0.29 18.16 -36.22
C ARG A 371 0.87 19.13 -36.42
N GLU A 372 0.90 19.84 -37.55
CA GLU A 372 1.96 20.78 -37.91
C GLU A 372 1.94 22.06 -37.07
N GLU A 373 0.84 22.35 -36.38
CA GLU A 373 0.66 23.51 -35.50
C GLU A 373 1.01 23.20 -34.04
N MET A 374 1.32 21.94 -33.73
CA MET A 374 1.64 21.48 -32.39
C MET A 374 3.13 21.20 -32.24
N ASP A 375 3.73 21.84 -31.24
CA ASP A 375 5.09 21.57 -30.80
C ASP A 375 5.02 20.47 -29.72
N LEU A 376 5.42 19.26 -30.12
CA LEU A 376 5.37 18.07 -29.27
C LEU A 376 6.59 17.96 -28.34
N GLU A 377 7.61 18.79 -28.52
CA GLU A 377 8.83 18.77 -27.70
C GLU A 377 8.68 19.62 -26.42
N ASP A 378 7.84 20.66 -26.45
CA ASP A 378 7.59 21.54 -25.30
C ASP A 378 6.31 21.17 -24.55
N SER A 379 6.44 20.36 -23.49
CA SER A 379 5.32 19.91 -22.65
C SER A 379 4.53 21.04 -21.98
N ARG A 380 5.10 22.25 -21.84
CA ARG A 380 4.41 23.42 -21.27
C ARG A 380 3.32 23.95 -22.20
N LYS A 381 3.41 23.66 -23.51
CA LYS A 381 2.41 24.09 -24.50
C LYS A 381 1.20 23.17 -24.55
N PHE A 382 1.29 21.95 -24.00
CA PHE A 382 0.21 20.96 -24.08
C PHE A 382 -1.11 21.48 -23.49
N ILE A 383 -1.06 22.33 -22.46
CA ILE A 383 -2.24 22.95 -21.88
C ILE A 383 -3.02 23.82 -22.87
N GLN A 384 -2.35 24.42 -23.86
CA GLN A 384 -2.95 25.27 -24.89
C GLN A 384 -3.67 24.44 -25.95
N TYR A 385 -3.12 23.27 -26.28
CA TYR A 385 -3.72 22.30 -27.20
C TYR A 385 -4.93 21.60 -26.57
N GLU A 386 -4.91 21.38 -25.25
CA GLU A 386 -6.01 20.81 -24.47
C GLU A 386 -7.06 21.85 -24.05
N THR A 387 -7.59 22.64 -25.00
CA THR A 387 -8.63 23.65 -24.76
C THR A 387 -9.88 23.41 -25.62
N ASN A 388 -10.99 24.11 -25.32
CA ASN A 388 -12.27 23.95 -26.02
C ASN A 388 -12.83 22.52 -25.98
N MET A 389 -12.60 21.82 -24.87
CA MET A 389 -13.03 20.43 -24.70
C MET A 389 -14.54 20.29 -24.55
N THR A 390 -15.04 19.12 -24.94
CA THR A 390 -16.38 18.61 -24.66
C THR A 390 -16.27 17.60 -23.52
N PHE A 391 -16.82 17.93 -22.36
CA PHE A 391 -16.88 17.00 -21.22
C PHE A 391 -17.78 15.80 -21.54
N VAL A 392 -17.31 14.59 -21.27
CA VAL A 392 -18.06 13.34 -21.53
C VAL A 392 -18.60 12.72 -20.26
N GLY A 393 -17.77 12.61 -19.22
CA GLY A 393 -18.19 12.03 -17.96
C GLY A 393 -17.05 11.89 -16.96
N VAL A 394 -17.34 11.27 -15.83
CA VAL A 394 -16.36 10.97 -14.78
C VAL A 394 -16.41 9.50 -14.44
N VAL A 395 -15.22 8.92 -14.25
CA VAL A 395 -15.04 7.60 -13.65
C VAL A 395 -14.45 7.76 -12.26
N GLY A 396 -15.02 7.04 -11.30
CA GLY A 396 -14.56 6.95 -9.92
C GLY A 396 -13.96 5.57 -9.67
N MET A 397 -12.68 5.55 -9.35
CA MET A 397 -11.94 4.32 -9.04
C MET A 397 -11.48 4.27 -7.60
N LEU A 398 -11.35 3.07 -7.07
CA LEU A 398 -10.99 2.78 -5.70
C LEU A 398 -9.92 1.68 -5.72
N ASP A 399 -8.99 1.78 -4.78
CA ASP A 399 -8.16 0.65 -4.37
C ASP A 399 -8.89 -0.06 -3.21
N PRO A 400 -9.58 -1.18 -3.48
CA PRO A 400 -10.53 -1.74 -2.55
C PRO A 400 -9.82 -2.38 -1.36
N PRO A 401 -10.37 -2.22 -0.13
CA PRO A 401 -9.87 -2.93 1.04
C PRO A 401 -10.04 -4.45 0.85
N ARG A 402 -9.15 -5.25 1.42
CA ARG A 402 -9.35 -6.72 1.43
C ARG A 402 -10.52 -7.06 2.34
N GLU A 403 -11.27 -8.10 2.00
CA GLU A 403 -12.52 -8.45 2.67
C GLU A 403 -12.30 -8.78 4.15
N GLU A 404 -11.20 -9.45 4.45
CA GLU A 404 -10.78 -9.87 5.78
C GLU A 404 -10.37 -8.71 6.70
N VAL A 405 -9.94 -7.56 6.14
CA VAL A 405 -9.36 -6.46 6.94
C VAL A 405 -10.35 -5.93 7.97
N LYS A 406 -11.63 -5.79 7.59
CA LYS A 406 -12.65 -5.26 8.50
C LYS A 406 -12.86 -6.16 9.71
N TYR A 407 -12.84 -7.47 9.50
CA TYR A 407 -12.93 -8.45 10.58
C TYR A 407 -11.66 -8.43 11.45
N SER A 408 -10.48 -8.38 10.83
CA SER A 408 -9.21 -8.34 11.55
C SER A 408 -9.06 -7.09 12.42
N ILE A 409 -9.47 -5.91 11.95
CA ILE A 409 -9.44 -4.68 12.74
C ILE A 409 -10.38 -4.77 13.95
N LYS A 410 -11.55 -5.40 13.78
CA LYS A 410 -12.45 -5.66 14.91
C LYS A 410 -11.80 -6.60 15.92
N ALA A 411 -11.19 -7.70 15.46
CA ALA A 411 -10.49 -8.63 16.35
C ALA A 411 -9.33 -7.97 17.11
N CYS A 412 -8.56 -7.08 16.46
CA CYS A 412 -7.53 -6.29 17.13
C CYS A 412 -8.14 -5.41 18.23
N ARG A 413 -9.23 -4.71 17.94
CA ARG A 413 -9.92 -3.87 18.94
C ARG A 413 -10.43 -4.70 20.12
N ASP A 414 -11.03 -5.86 19.87
CA ASP A 414 -11.54 -6.76 20.91
C ASP A 414 -10.40 -7.31 21.79
N ALA A 415 -9.18 -7.44 21.22
CA ALA A 415 -7.97 -7.84 21.93
C ALA A 415 -7.22 -6.67 22.61
N GLY A 416 -7.71 -5.43 22.51
CA GLY A 416 -7.03 -4.24 23.05
C GLY A 416 -5.84 -3.75 22.23
N ILE A 417 -5.67 -4.23 20.99
CA ILE A 417 -4.59 -3.85 20.08
C ILE A 417 -5.03 -2.65 19.25
N ARG A 418 -4.28 -1.55 19.32
CA ARG A 418 -4.55 -0.32 18.55
C ARG A 418 -4.03 -0.47 17.13
N VAL A 419 -4.83 -0.07 16.14
CA VAL A 419 -4.42 -0.05 14.73
C VAL A 419 -4.23 1.39 14.27
N ILE A 420 -3.05 1.69 13.74
CA ILE A 420 -2.69 2.99 13.15
C ILE A 420 -2.48 2.78 11.65
N VAL A 421 -3.26 3.46 10.82
CA VAL A 421 -3.10 3.45 9.36
C VAL A 421 -2.12 4.54 8.96
N ILE A 422 -1.17 4.20 8.10
CA ILE A 422 -0.16 5.13 7.60
C ILE A 422 -0.22 5.10 6.06
N THR A 423 -0.36 6.24 5.40
CA THR A 423 -0.55 6.28 3.94
C THR A 423 -0.05 7.55 3.26
N GLY A 424 0.33 7.42 1.99
CA GLY A 424 0.63 8.55 1.10
C GLY A 424 -0.60 9.21 0.46
N ASP A 425 -1.79 8.68 0.69
CA ASP A 425 -3.04 9.24 0.17
C ASP A 425 -3.38 10.58 0.84
N ASN A 426 -4.32 11.32 0.24
CA ASN A 426 -4.84 12.54 0.87
C ASN A 426 -5.64 12.19 2.14
N LYS A 427 -5.72 13.14 3.09
CA LYS A 427 -6.36 12.92 4.40
C LYS A 427 -7.81 12.45 4.28
N ALA A 428 -8.62 13.13 3.46
CA ALA A 428 -10.04 12.82 3.29
C ALA A 428 -10.28 11.39 2.77
N THR A 429 -9.50 10.94 1.78
CA THR A 429 -9.57 9.58 1.23
C THR A 429 -9.16 8.56 2.27
N ALA A 430 -8.06 8.83 2.97
CA ALA A 430 -7.56 7.94 4.00
C ALA A 430 -8.54 7.79 5.18
N GLU A 431 -9.17 8.87 5.62
CA GLU A 431 -10.19 8.85 6.68
C GLU A 431 -11.40 8.00 6.29
N ALA A 432 -11.88 8.11 5.05
CA ALA A 432 -13.03 7.31 4.62
C ALA A 432 -12.70 5.83 4.43
N ILE A 433 -11.51 5.50 3.92
CA ILE A 433 -11.03 4.11 3.91
C ILE A 433 -10.98 3.57 5.35
N CYS A 434 -10.44 4.36 6.29
CA CYS A 434 -10.40 4.02 7.71
C CYS A 434 -11.82 3.82 8.31
N ARG A 435 -12.82 4.60 7.91
CA ARG A 435 -14.23 4.37 8.29
C ARG A 435 -14.77 3.06 7.70
N ARG A 436 -14.46 2.78 6.43
CA ARG A 436 -14.94 1.57 5.73
C ARG A 436 -14.40 0.28 6.31
N ILE A 437 -13.11 0.26 6.65
CA ILE A 437 -12.43 -0.88 7.28
C ILE A 437 -12.64 -0.94 8.81
N GLY A 438 -13.23 0.10 9.41
CA GLY A 438 -13.64 0.11 10.80
C GLY A 438 -12.59 0.63 11.80
N VAL A 439 -11.52 1.30 11.36
CA VAL A 439 -10.59 2.04 12.25
C VAL A 439 -11.29 3.20 12.95
N PHE A 440 -12.13 3.93 12.20
CA PHE A 440 -13.02 4.96 12.72
C PHE A 440 -14.47 4.50 12.66
N GLY A 441 -15.30 4.97 13.59
CA GLY A 441 -16.75 4.86 13.46
C GLY A 441 -17.28 5.70 12.29
N GLU A 442 -18.48 5.41 11.77
CA GLU A 442 -19.00 6.13 10.58
C GLU A 442 -19.10 7.65 10.80
N ASN A 443 -19.47 8.08 12.01
CA ASN A 443 -19.69 9.49 12.37
C ASN A 443 -18.71 10.00 13.45
N GLU A 444 -17.64 9.25 13.74
CA GLU A 444 -16.64 9.62 14.74
C GLU A 444 -15.84 10.84 14.26
N SER A 445 -15.67 11.87 15.12
CA SER A 445 -14.78 12.98 14.81
C SER A 445 -13.34 12.48 14.69
N THR A 446 -12.64 12.87 13.61
CA THR A 446 -11.23 12.53 13.38
C THR A 446 -10.27 13.60 13.91
N GLU A 447 -10.81 14.67 14.51
CA GLU A 447 -10.02 15.76 15.05
C GLU A 447 -9.09 15.27 16.17
N GLY A 448 -7.79 15.53 16.00
CA GLY A 448 -6.77 15.10 16.95
C GLY A 448 -6.44 13.60 16.94
N ILE A 449 -7.07 12.80 16.08
CA ILE A 449 -6.73 11.37 15.89
C ILE A 449 -6.33 11.04 14.45
N SER A 450 -6.48 12.00 13.52
CA SER A 450 -5.97 11.94 12.15
C SER A 450 -5.09 13.15 11.84
N PHE A 451 -3.90 12.90 11.32
CA PHE A 451 -2.91 13.91 10.97
C PHE A 451 -2.40 13.72 9.54
N THR A 452 -2.06 14.81 8.85
CA THR A 452 -1.17 14.75 7.69
C THR A 452 0.29 14.77 8.14
N GLY A 453 1.22 14.33 7.28
CA GLY A 453 2.65 14.48 7.54
C GLY A 453 3.05 15.92 7.86
N ARG A 454 2.51 16.88 7.10
CA ARG A 454 2.74 18.30 7.35
C ARG A 454 2.19 18.78 8.69
N GLU A 455 0.95 18.44 9.01
CA GLU A 455 0.34 18.78 10.31
C GLU A 455 1.16 18.18 11.47
N PHE A 456 1.71 16.98 11.27
CA PHE A 456 2.57 16.33 12.27
C PHE A 456 3.92 17.03 12.42
N ASP A 457 4.55 17.46 11.33
CA ASP A 457 5.83 18.18 11.37
C ASP A 457 5.73 19.58 11.98
N GLU A 458 4.57 20.22 11.86
CA GLU A 458 4.29 21.54 12.45
C GLU A 458 4.12 21.47 13.99
N LEU A 459 3.91 20.28 14.56
CA LEU A 459 3.85 20.07 16.01
C LEU A 459 5.26 20.07 16.65
N GLY A 460 5.35 20.56 17.90
CA GLY A 460 6.54 20.38 18.72
C GLY A 460 6.80 18.92 19.09
N THR A 461 8.02 18.57 19.49
CA THR A 461 8.42 17.16 19.76
C THR A 461 7.53 16.47 20.82
N GLU A 462 7.19 17.15 21.91
CA GLU A 462 6.31 16.58 22.95
C GLU A 462 4.87 16.42 22.44
N ASP A 463 4.36 17.38 21.65
CA ASP A 463 3.05 17.27 21.04
C ASP A 463 3.00 16.17 19.97
N GLN A 464 4.09 15.92 19.25
CA GLN A 464 4.23 14.79 18.34
C GLN A 464 4.13 13.46 19.08
N ARG A 465 4.83 13.31 20.21
CA ARG A 465 4.72 12.11 21.07
C ARG A 465 3.28 11.90 21.54
N ALA A 466 2.66 12.93 22.10
CA ALA A 466 1.27 12.88 22.54
C ALA A 466 0.29 12.57 21.38
N ALA A 467 0.56 13.10 20.19
CA ALA A 467 -0.22 12.82 18.99
C ALA A 467 -0.12 11.34 18.56
N VAL A 468 1.08 10.74 18.56
CA VAL A 468 1.27 9.33 18.20
C VAL A 468 0.52 8.39 19.14
N MET A 469 0.42 8.71 20.43
CA MET A 469 -0.30 7.88 21.40
C MET A 469 -1.82 7.82 21.18
N ARG A 470 -2.41 8.85 20.56
CA ARG A 470 -3.86 8.91 20.28
C ARG A 470 -4.23 8.68 18.81
N ALA A 471 -3.30 8.94 17.90
CA ALA A 471 -3.56 8.88 16.47
C ALA A 471 -3.94 7.46 16.03
N ARG A 472 -4.80 7.39 15.02
CA ARG A 472 -5.14 6.16 14.29
C ARG A 472 -4.91 6.29 12.79
N LEU A 473 -4.63 7.49 12.30
CA LEU A 473 -4.34 7.72 10.88
C LEU A 473 -3.28 8.81 10.67
N PHE A 474 -2.27 8.49 9.89
CA PHE A 474 -1.33 9.45 9.31
C PHE A 474 -1.41 9.41 7.77
N ALA A 475 -1.80 10.52 7.16
CA ALA A 475 -1.95 10.68 5.71
C ALA A 475 -0.83 11.56 5.11
N ARG A 476 -0.59 11.49 3.79
CA ARG A 476 0.49 12.23 3.12
C ARG A 476 1.85 12.12 3.84
N VAL A 477 2.18 10.95 4.37
CA VAL A 477 3.44 10.73 5.10
C VAL A 477 4.62 10.45 4.19
N GLU A 478 5.81 10.88 4.63
CA GLU A 478 7.10 10.51 4.05
C GLU A 478 7.67 9.26 4.73
N PRO A 479 8.63 8.55 4.10
CA PRO A 479 9.27 7.37 4.70
C PRO A 479 9.83 7.63 6.11
N ALA A 480 10.43 8.81 6.33
CA ALA A 480 10.98 9.21 7.63
C ALA A 480 9.91 9.36 8.73
N HIS A 481 8.66 9.68 8.37
CA HIS A 481 7.58 9.74 9.36
C HIS A 481 7.23 8.35 9.89
N LYS A 482 7.34 7.30 9.07
CA LYS A 482 7.02 5.93 9.47
C LYS A 482 7.95 5.45 10.59
N SER A 483 9.26 5.62 10.41
CA SER A 483 10.25 5.25 11.42
C SER A 483 10.16 6.13 12.67
N LYS A 484 9.85 7.42 12.51
CA LYS A 484 9.65 8.35 13.64
C LYS A 484 8.41 8.02 14.47
N ILE A 485 7.31 7.61 13.84
CA ILE A 485 6.10 7.14 14.54
C ILE A 485 6.42 5.90 15.37
N VAL A 486 7.14 4.92 14.78
CA VAL A 486 7.60 3.72 15.50
C VAL A 486 8.47 4.12 16.69
N GLU A 487 9.44 5.01 16.50
CA GLU A 487 10.32 5.48 17.58
C GLU A 487 9.57 6.12 18.75
N TYR A 488 8.52 6.90 18.49
CA TYR A 488 7.71 7.47 19.55
C TYR A 488 6.86 6.42 20.28
N LEU A 489 6.36 5.40 19.60
CA LEU A 489 5.67 4.28 20.25
C LEU A 489 6.62 3.51 21.17
N GLN A 490 7.84 3.24 20.68
CA GLN A 490 8.90 2.57 21.45
C GLN A 490 9.30 3.37 22.69
N GLY A 491 9.46 4.69 22.54
CA GLY A 491 9.80 5.58 23.66
C GLY A 491 8.76 5.60 24.78
N GLU A 492 7.50 5.29 24.46
CA GLU A 492 6.39 5.18 25.44
C GLU A 492 6.16 3.75 25.93
N GLY A 493 7.02 2.79 25.54
CA GLY A 493 6.97 1.39 25.98
C GLY A 493 5.91 0.54 25.28
N GLU A 494 5.35 0.99 24.16
CA GLU A 494 4.43 0.21 23.34
C GLU A 494 5.20 -0.82 22.49
N ILE A 495 4.69 -2.05 22.39
CA ILE A 495 5.23 -3.06 21.48
C ILE A 495 4.57 -2.89 20.12
N SER A 496 5.33 -2.35 19.18
CA SER A 496 4.84 -1.97 17.86
C SER A 496 5.11 -3.06 16.82
N ALA A 497 4.08 -3.38 16.03
CA ALA A 497 4.23 -4.15 14.80
C ALA A 497 4.03 -3.20 13.62
N MET A 498 4.99 -3.16 12.70
CA MET A 498 4.89 -2.36 11.47
C MET A 498 4.63 -3.28 10.28
N THR A 499 3.65 -2.96 9.44
CA THR A 499 3.38 -3.69 8.20
C THR A 499 3.65 -2.84 6.96
N GLY A 500 4.21 -3.44 5.91
CA GLY A 500 4.49 -2.76 4.65
C GLY A 500 4.88 -3.70 3.51
N ASP A 501 4.92 -3.18 2.29
CA ASP A 501 5.26 -3.94 1.08
C ASP A 501 6.37 -3.27 0.24
N GLY A 502 6.61 -1.97 0.47
CA GLY A 502 7.50 -1.15 -0.34
C GLY A 502 8.90 -0.96 0.24
N VAL A 503 9.82 -0.52 -0.61
CA VAL A 503 11.18 -0.12 -0.20
C VAL A 503 11.15 1.04 0.80
N ASN A 504 10.13 1.89 0.72
CA ASN A 504 9.93 3.02 1.63
C ASN A 504 9.59 2.58 3.07
N ASP A 505 9.15 1.34 3.27
CA ASP A 505 8.73 0.83 4.57
C ASP A 505 9.88 0.15 5.30
N ALA A 506 10.95 -0.21 4.59
CA ALA A 506 12.05 -1.01 5.11
C ALA A 506 12.71 -0.42 6.39
N PRO A 507 12.94 0.90 6.52
CA PRO A 507 13.46 1.47 7.76
C PRO A 507 12.50 1.29 8.94
N ALA A 508 11.20 1.50 8.73
CA ALA A 508 10.19 1.36 9.78
C ALA A 508 9.94 -0.12 10.14
N LEU A 509 9.97 -1.01 9.15
CA LEU A 509 9.88 -2.47 9.35
C LEU A 509 11.03 -2.99 10.22
N LYS A 510 12.25 -2.51 9.96
CA LYS A 510 13.42 -2.93 10.74
C LYS A 510 13.44 -2.31 12.14
N LYS A 511 12.90 -1.10 12.30
CA LYS A 511 12.90 -0.39 13.59
C LYS A 511 11.86 -0.92 14.56
N ALA A 512 10.70 -1.36 14.08
CA ALA A 512 9.64 -1.91 14.92
C ALA A 512 10.09 -3.20 15.62
N GLU A 513 9.50 -3.51 16.78
CA GLU A 513 9.73 -4.79 17.48
C GLU A 513 9.39 -5.99 16.59
N ILE A 514 8.44 -5.79 15.67
CA ILE A 514 8.05 -6.77 14.67
C ILE A 514 7.84 -6.09 13.33
N GLY A 515 8.74 -6.37 12.39
CA GLY A 515 8.54 -6.04 10.99
C GLY A 515 7.69 -7.12 10.29
N ILE A 516 6.61 -6.73 9.63
CA ILE A 516 5.72 -7.62 8.87
C ILE A 516 5.71 -7.19 7.41
N ALA A 517 6.16 -8.04 6.49
CA ALA A 517 6.10 -7.74 5.06
C ALA A 517 5.08 -8.61 4.32
N MET A 518 4.48 -8.04 3.28
CA MET A 518 3.60 -8.79 2.37
C MET A 518 4.42 -9.69 1.44
N GLY A 519 3.92 -10.89 1.17
CA GLY A 519 4.51 -11.87 0.26
C GLY A 519 4.52 -11.42 -1.20
N SER A 520 3.61 -10.51 -1.57
CA SER A 520 3.64 -9.78 -2.83
C SER A 520 4.57 -8.55 -2.83
N GLY A 521 5.11 -8.19 -1.67
CA GLY A 521 5.96 -7.02 -1.47
C GLY A 521 7.36 -7.17 -2.06
N THR A 522 8.08 -6.05 -2.06
CA THR A 522 9.44 -5.94 -2.57
C THR A 522 10.43 -6.81 -1.79
N ALA A 523 11.49 -7.28 -2.45
CA ALA A 523 12.53 -8.08 -1.79
C ALA A 523 13.18 -7.33 -0.62
N VAL A 524 13.30 -6.00 -0.71
CA VAL A 524 13.83 -5.16 0.36
C VAL A 524 12.93 -5.19 1.59
N ALA A 525 11.62 -4.99 1.42
CA ALA A 525 10.65 -5.07 2.52
C ALA A 525 10.70 -6.45 3.20
N LYS A 526 10.70 -7.52 2.39
CA LYS A 526 10.80 -8.90 2.90
C LYS A 526 12.09 -9.19 3.64
N SER A 527 13.20 -8.56 3.25
CA SER A 527 14.50 -8.72 3.92
C SER A 527 14.61 -7.93 5.24
N ALA A 528 13.82 -6.86 5.37
CA ALA A 528 13.77 -5.99 6.54
C ALA A 528 12.79 -6.46 7.62
N SER A 529 11.97 -7.48 7.34
CA SER A 529 10.90 -7.96 8.21
C SER A 529 11.24 -9.28 8.90
N ASP A 530 10.59 -9.51 10.04
CA ASP A 530 10.63 -10.73 10.84
C ASP A 530 9.60 -11.77 10.40
N ILE A 531 8.45 -11.31 9.91
CA ILE A 531 7.33 -12.16 9.47
C ILE A 531 6.93 -11.78 8.05
N LEU A 532 6.63 -12.78 7.23
CA LEU A 532 6.07 -12.61 5.89
C LEU A 532 4.66 -13.22 5.82
N PHE A 533 3.70 -12.49 5.26
CA PHE A 533 2.34 -12.97 5.00
C PHE A 533 2.11 -13.34 3.53
#